data_AF-A0A5C6NRF1-F1
#
_entry.id   AF-A0A5C6NRF1-F1
#
_cell.length_a   1.000
_cell.length_b   1.000
_cell.length_c   1.000
_cell.angle_alpha   90.00
_cell.angle_beta   90.00
_cell.angle_gamma   90.00
#
_symmetry.space_group_name_H-M   'P 1'
#
loop_
_entity.id
_entity.type
_entity.pdbx_description
1 polymer ?
#
loop_
_entity_poly.entity_id
_entity_poly.type
_entity_poly.pdbx_seq_one_letter_code
_entity_poly.pdbx_strand_id
1 'polypeptide(L)'
;MFVCTEDAGTYFPSVKRDPSRYLQTCSDSVKSWLRSMKNAGKVLLLITSSHSDYCRLVCEHILGKDFEELFDIIITNALKPGFFSLVPHQRPFRTLVNDTEDSEGLPSLDKPGWYSQGNWPHLRELLKTMTGKSEPKVVYFGDSMRSDIFPGSSFGKWETVMIVEEMEGEGVPKSDAAMSNEAQVEPLEKKGKFEASFLEQLL
;
A
#
# COMPACT_ATOMS: atom_id res chain seq x y z
N MET A 1 -12.62 -2.64 -11.44
CA MET A 1 -12.31 -1.54 -10.52
C MET A 1 -13.63 -0.88 -10.19
N PHE A 2 -14.18 -1.17 -9.00
CA PHE A 2 -15.41 -0.53 -8.53
C PHE A 2 -15.01 0.85 -8.01
N VAL A 3 -15.53 1.89 -8.66
CA VAL A 3 -15.26 3.29 -8.31
C VAL A 3 -16.24 3.68 -7.20
N CYS A 4 -15.71 4.08 -6.04
CA CYS A 4 -16.41 4.47 -4.81
C CYS A 4 -17.11 5.85 -4.90
N THR A 5 -17.44 6.38 -6.08
CA THR A 5 -17.90 7.78 -6.18
C THR A 5 -19.34 7.99 -5.77
N GLU A 6 -20.15 6.94 -5.68
CA GLU A 6 -21.56 7.07 -5.39
C GLU A 6 -21.95 5.98 -4.40
N ASP A 7 -22.81 6.30 -3.43
CA ASP A 7 -23.63 5.33 -2.70
C ASP A 7 -24.62 4.60 -3.65
N ALA A 8 -24.21 4.36 -4.89
CA ALA A 8 -24.91 3.66 -5.92
C ALA A 8 -24.69 2.15 -5.75
N GLY A 9 -25.77 1.40 -5.90
CA GLY A 9 -25.77 -0.04 -5.72
C GLY A 9 -25.89 -0.46 -4.25
N THR A 10 -25.74 -1.75 -3.99
CA THR A 10 -26.00 -2.35 -2.67
C THR A 10 -24.75 -2.59 -1.85
N TYR A 11 -23.57 -2.67 -2.50
CA TYR A 11 -22.33 -3.08 -1.86
C TYR A 11 -21.82 -2.02 -0.85
N PHE A 12 -21.45 -0.82 -1.32
CA PHE A 12 -20.89 0.21 -0.45
C PHE A 12 -21.85 0.64 0.67
N PRO A 13 -23.16 0.86 0.43
CA PRO A 13 -24.09 1.16 1.50
C PRO A 13 -24.20 0.04 2.54
N SER A 14 -24.10 -1.22 2.15
CA SER A 14 -24.14 -2.35 3.08
C SER A 14 -22.90 -2.41 3.97
N VAL A 15 -21.71 -2.21 3.38
CA VAL A 15 -20.46 -2.12 4.15
C VAL A 15 -20.49 -0.92 5.08
N LYS A 16 -20.92 0.26 4.60
CA LYS A 16 -21.04 1.48 5.42
C LYS A 16 -21.98 1.30 6.62
N ARG A 17 -23.09 0.58 6.44
CA ARG A 17 -24.10 0.34 7.47
C ARG A 17 -23.64 -0.65 8.55
N ASP A 18 -22.90 -1.69 8.17
CA ASP A 18 -22.44 -2.74 9.09
C ASP A 18 -21.05 -3.23 8.70
N PRO A 19 -19.98 -2.44 8.96
CA PRO A 19 -18.63 -2.78 8.54
C PRO A 19 -18.14 -4.09 9.16
N SER A 20 -18.52 -4.37 10.41
CA SER A 20 -18.17 -5.57 11.18
C SER A 20 -18.56 -6.88 10.49
N ARG A 21 -19.60 -6.85 9.66
CA ARG A 21 -20.05 -8.02 8.91
C ARG A 21 -19.16 -8.38 7.72
N TYR A 22 -18.42 -7.41 7.18
CA TYR A 22 -17.64 -7.55 5.95
C TYR A 22 -16.14 -7.38 6.15
N LEU A 23 -15.73 -6.66 7.19
CA LEU A 23 -14.35 -6.29 7.45
C LEU A 23 -13.85 -6.96 8.73
N GLN A 24 -12.83 -7.81 8.56
CA GLN A 24 -12.10 -8.39 9.68
C GLN A 24 -11.12 -7.36 10.26
N THR A 25 -11.16 -7.17 11.57
CA THR A 25 -10.22 -6.29 12.26
C THR A 25 -8.80 -6.84 12.18
N CYS A 26 -7.79 -5.98 11.97
CA CYS A 26 -6.41 -6.41 12.02
C CYS A 26 -6.03 -6.85 13.43
N SER A 27 -5.17 -7.87 13.52
CA SER A 27 -4.60 -8.31 14.79
C SER A 27 -3.73 -7.22 15.41
N ASP A 28 -3.60 -7.26 16.74
CA ASP A 28 -2.72 -6.34 17.46
C ASP A 28 -1.24 -6.53 17.07
N SER A 29 -0.86 -7.73 16.62
CA SER A 29 0.48 -8.01 16.10
C SER A 29 0.80 -7.17 14.85
N VAL A 30 -0.14 -7.04 13.91
CA VAL A 30 0.04 -6.21 12.70
C VAL A 30 0.16 -4.73 13.09
N LYS A 31 -0.72 -4.25 13.97
CA LYS A 31 -0.68 -2.85 14.44
C LYS A 31 0.64 -2.55 15.16
N SER A 32 1.10 -3.46 16.00
CA SER A 32 2.37 -3.34 16.72
C SER A 32 3.57 -3.36 15.77
N TRP A 33 3.51 -4.21 14.74
CA TRP A 33 4.55 -4.27 13.71
C TRP A 33 4.63 -2.95 12.93
N LEU A 34 3.52 -2.39 12.46
CA LEU A 34 3.50 -1.07 11.80
C LEU A 34 4.11 0.01 12.69
N ARG A 35 3.72 0.08 13.97
CA ARG A 35 4.30 1.03 14.93
C ARG A 35 5.81 0.82 15.11
N SER A 36 6.27 -0.43 15.19
CA SER A 36 7.69 -0.75 15.31
C SER A 36 8.50 -0.28 14.10
N MET A 37 7.96 -0.42 12.89
CA MET A 37 8.59 0.04 11.66
C MET A 37 8.72 1.56 11.64
N LYS A 38 7.67 2.28 12.04
CA LYS A 38 7.70 3.75 12.16
C LYS A 38 8.73 4.20 13.22
N ASN A 39 8.75 3.55 14.38
CA ASN A 39 9.73 3.83 15.45
C ASN A 39 11.18 3.52 15.03
N ALA A 40 11.38 2.56 14.12
CA ALA A 40 12.68 2.27 13.52
C ALA A 40 13.08 3.27 12.42
N GLY A 41 12.32 4.35 12.21
CA GLY A 41 12.60 5.39 11.22
C GLY A 41 12.29 5.00 9.78
N LYS A 42 11.46 3.96 9.57
CA LYS A 42 10.97 3.60 8.22
C LYS A 42 9.81 4.53 7.86
N VAL A 43 9.76 4.98 6.61
CA VAL A 43 8.63 5.76 6.08
C VAL A 43 7.53 4.79 5.67
N LEU A 44 6.34 4.95 6.24
CA LEU A 44 5.18 4.08 5.96
C LEU A 44 4.19 4.75 5.00
N LEU A 45 3.78 3.98 3.99
CA LEU A 45 2.92 4.40 2.90
C LEU A 45 1.64 3.58 2.88
N LEU A 46 0.49 4.23 2.64
CA LEU A 46 -0.76 3.58 2.27
C LEU A 46 -1.19 4.08 0.89
N ILE A 47 -1.35 3.17 -0.08
CA ILE A 47 -1.72 3.54 -1.46
C ILE A 47 -2.95 2.74 -1.91
N THR A 48 -4.09 3.42 -2.00
CA THR A 48 -5.37 2.82 -2.38
C THR A 48 -6.00 3.52 -3.59
N SER A 49 -6.72 2.75 -4.41
CA SER A 49 -7.54 3.29 -5.50
C SER A 49 -8.95 3.69 -5.04
N SER A 50 -9.28 3.50 -3.76
CA SER A 50 -10.54 3.96 -3.15
C SER A 50 -10.50 5.46 -2.83
N HIS A 51 -11.67 6.09 -2.75
CA HIS A 51 -11.81 7.46 -2.24
C HIS A 51 -11.48 7.54 -0.74
N SER A 52 -11.20 8.76 -0.27
CA SER A 52 -10.71 8.99 1.09
C SER A 52 -11.75 8.69 2.17
N ASP A 53 -13.02 8.95 1.91
CA ASP A 53 -14.14 8.60 2.81
C ASP A 53 -14.22 7.09 3.07
N TYR A 54 -14.13 6.28 2.01
CA TYR A 54 -14.17 4.83 2.13
C TYR A 54 -12.88 4.27 2.73
N CYS A 55 -11.73 4.84 2.36
CA CYS A 55 -10.45 4.51 2.98
C CYS A 55 -10.49 4.74 4.50
N ARG A 56 -11.00 5.91 4.92
CA ARG A 56 -11.18 6.27 6.32
C ARG A 56 -12.07 5.27 7.02
N LEU A 57 -13.25 4.98 6.48
CA LEU A 57 -14.19 4.02 7.08
C LEU A 57 -13.56 2.64 7.28
N VAL A 58 -12.90 2.11 6.25
CA VAL A 58 -12.26 0.80 6.32
C VAL A 58 -11.14 0.83 7.36
N CYS A 59 -10.22 1.78 7.26
CA CYS A 59 -9.04 1.82 8.13
C CYS A 59 -9.40 2.11 9.59
N GLU A 60 -10.36 2.99 9.86
CA GLU A 60 -10.85 3.23 11.22
C GLU A 60 -11.41 1.95 11.85
N HIS A 61 -12.12 1.14 11.05
CA HIS A 61 -12.66 -0.14 11.50
C HIS A 61 -11.57 -1.19 11.72
N ILE A 62 -10.63 -1.35 10.79
CA ILE A 62 -9.66 -2.45 10.83
C ILE A 62 -8.40 -2.14 11.68
N LEU A 63 -7.94 -0.89 11.69
CA LEU A 63 -6.71 -0.46 12.35
C LEU A 63 -6.99 0.36 13.61
N GLY A 64 -8.06 1.16 13.62
CA GLY A 64 -8.44 2.03 14.73
C GLY A 64 -8.58 3.49 14.28
N LYS A 65 -9.20 4.33 15.13
CA LYS A 65 -9.45 5.75 14.81
C LYS A 65 -8.18 6.58 14.60
N ASP A 66 -7.08 6.14 15.18
CA ASP A 66 -5.73 6.71 15.09
C ASP A 66 -4.93 6.16 13.89
N PHE A 67 -5.54 5.44 12.94
CA PHE A 67 -4.80 4.77 11.87
C PHE A 67 -3.92 5.74 11.05
N GLU A 68 -4.32 7.00 10.90
CA GLU A 68 -3.53 8.00 10.17
C GLU A 68 -2.15 8.18 10.79
N GLU A 69 -2.02 8.01 12.11
CA GLU A 69 -0.74 8.09 12.82
C GLU A 69 0.19 6.91 12.48
N LEU A 70 -0.32 5.82 11.91
CA LEU A 70 0.48 4.67 11.50
C LEU A 70 1.22 4.92 10.18
N PHE A 71 0.77 5.84 9.35
CA PHE A 71 1.34 6.10 8.02
C PHE A 71 1.90 7.52 7.96
N ASP A 72 3.00 7.71 7.23
CA ASP A 72 3.53 9.04 6.98
C ASP A 72 2.89 9.66 5.74
N ILE A 73 2.54 8.82 4.75
CA ILE A 73 1.89 9.26 3.52
C ILE A 73 0.71 8.33 3.21
N ILE A 74 -0.46 8.92 3.02
CA ILE A 74 -1.67 8.22 2.57
C ILE A 74 -2.04 8.77 1.18
N ILE A 75 -2.20 7.88 0.21
CA ILE A 75 -2.60 8.22 -1.16
C ILE A 75 -3.88 7.48 -1.49
N THR A 76 -4.97 8.23 -1.60
CA THR A 76 -6.28 7.73 -2.03
C THR A 76 -6.52 8.03 -3.51
N ASN A 77 -7.50 7.36 -4.11
CA ASN A 77 -7.82 7.48 -5.53
C ASN A 77 -6.56 7.39 -6.43
N ALA A 78 -5.62 6.49 -6.10
CA ALA A 78 -4.33 6.41 -6.77
C ALA A 78 -4.46 6.02 -8.27
N LEU A 79 -5.60 5.43 -8.66
CA LEU A 79 -5.90 5.00 -10.03
C LEU A 79 -4.79 4.09 -10.59
N LYS A 80 -4.44 3.05 -9.81
CA LYS A 80 -3.49 2.00 -10.18
C LYS A 80 -4.03 1.17 -11.36
N PRO A 81 -3.19 0.69 -12.30
CA PRO A 81 -1.73 0.76 -12.31
C PRO A 81 -1.16 2.12 -12.79
N GLY A 82 -2.02 3.05 -13.24
CA GLY A 82 -1.59 4.32 -13.83
C GLY A 82 -0.72 5.18 -12.91
N PHE A 83 -0.85 5.04 -11.59
CA PHE A 83 0.05 5.66 -10.61
C PHE A 83 1.54 5.40 -10.92
N PHE A 84 1.86 4.17 -11.35
CA PHE A 84 3.22 3.72 -11.64
C PHE A 84 3.63 3.95 -13.09
N SER A 85 2.70 3.82 -14.03
CA SER A 85 3.02 3.62 -15.46
C SER A 85 2.70 4.82 -16.36
N LEU A 86 2.00 5.84 -15.87
CA LEU A 86 1.48 6.93 -16.70
C LEU A 86 2.55 8.00 -16.96
N VAL A 87 3.48 7.68 -17.87
CA VAL A 87 4.55 8.59 -18.35
C VAL A 87 4.40 8.76 -19.87
N PRO A 88 4.49 9.98 -20.43
CA PRO A 88 4.80 11.27 -19.78
C PRO A 88 3.59 11.99 -19.17
N HIS A 89 2.37 11.48 -19.38
CA HIS A 89 1.13 12.16 -18.99
C HIS A 89 0.81 12.00 -17.49
N GLN A 90 1.64 12.53 -16.61
CA GLN A 90 1.51 12.34 -15.17
C GLN A 90 0.33 13.11 -14.58
N ARG A 91 -0.44 12.46 -13.69
CA ARG A 91 -1.47 13.12 -12.91
C ARG A 91 -0.84 13.91 -11.75
N PRO A 92 -1.29 15.14 -11.48
CA PRO A 92 -0.86 15.86 -10.30
C PRO A 92 -1.40 15.18 -9.03
N PHE A 93 -0.72 15.39 -7.92
CA PHE A 93 -1.30 15.11 -6.61
C PHE A 93 -2.35 16.16 -6.29
N ARG A 94 -3.34 15.82 -5.47
CA ARG A 94 -4.35 16.75 -4.97
C ARG A 94 -4.39 16.69 -3.44
N THR A 95 -4.65 17.83 -2.81
CA THR A 95 -5.01 17.90 -1.39
C THR A 95 -6.48 17.54 -1.20
N LEU A 96 -6.85 17.21 0.03
CA LEU A 96 -8.22 16.89 0.40
C LEU A 96 -8.68 17.85 1.50
N VAL A 97 -9.90 18.38 1.35
CA VAL A 97 -10.61 19.13 2.41
C VAL A 97 -11.96 18.46 2.61
N ASN A 98 -12.20 17.91 3.80
CA ASN A 98 -13.41 17.13 4.11
C ASN A 98 -13.70 16.05 3.04
N ASP A 99 -12.71 15.21 2.74
CA ASP A 99 -12.77 14.14 1.74
C ASP A 99 -13.06 14.59 0.30
N THR A 100 -13.00 15.90 0.03
CA THR A 100 -13.18 16.47 -1.32
C THR A 100 -11.83 16.87 -1.88
N GLU A 101 -11.52 16.42 -3.10
CA GLU A 101 -10.29 16.79 -3.81
C GLU A 101 -10.29 18.27 -4.17
N ASP A 102 -9.17 18.97 -3.89
CA ASP A 102 -8.96 20.31 -4.42
C ASP A 102 -8.90 20.24 -5.96
N SER A 103 -9.52 21.23 -6.60
CA SER A 103 -9.50 21.40 -8.05
C SER A 103 -8.11 21.73 -8.59
N GLU A 104 -7.26 22.35 -7.78
CA GLU A 104 -5.87 22.63 -8.15
C GLU A 104 -4.95 21.44 -7.85
N GLY A 105 -4.15 21.07 -8.84
CA GLY A 105 -3.14 20.02 -8.69
C GLY A 105 -1.85 20.58 -8.10
N LEU A 106 -1.21 19.80 -7.23
CA LEU A 106 0.10 20.12 -6.69
C LEU A 106 1.19 19.91 -7.74
N PRO A 107 2.10 20.89 -7.93
CA PRO A 107 3.23 20.75 -8.84
C PRO A 107 4.28 19.75 -8.32
N SER A 108 4.39 19.61 -6.99
CA SER A 108 5.31 18.70 -6.32
C SER A 108 4.80 18.36 -4.92
N LEU A 109 5.44 17.37 -4.28
CA LEU A 109 5.22 17.03 -2.87
C LEU A 109 6.45 17.43 -2.05
N ASP A 110 6.24 18.19 -0.98
CA ASP A 110 7.30 18.73 -0.11
C ASP A 110 7.25 18.19 1.32
N LYS A 111 6.14 17.55 1.72
CA LYS A 111 5.92 17.04 3.08
C LYS A 111 5.09 15.76 3.10
N PRO A 112 5.17 14.96 4.18
CA PRO A 112 4.22 13.88 4.45
C PRO A 112 2.78 14.39 4.58
N GLY A 113 1.81 13.51 4.37
CA GLY A 113 0.40 13.84 4.49
C GLY A 113 -0.54 12.93 3.71
N TRP A 114 -1.82 13.30 3.70
CA TRP A 114 -2.86 12.62 2.95
C TRP A 114 -3.12 13.35 1.63
N TYR A 115 -2.90 12.64 0.52
CA TYR A 115 -3.10 13.13 -0.84
C TYR A 115 -4.06 12.24 -1.63
N SER A 116 -4.57 12.80 -2.73
CA SER A 116 -5.34 12.05 -3.73
C SER A 116 -4.63 12.02 -5.08
N GLN A 117 -4.86 10.96 -5.85
CA GLN A 117 -4.29 10.73 -7.18
C GLN A 117 -2.74 10.68 -7.19
N GLY A 118 -2.11 11.54 -8.00
CA GLY A 118 -0.66 11.61 -8.14
C GLY A 118 -0.02 10.51 -8.97
N ASN A 119 1.30 10.37 -8.77
CA ASN A 119 2.16 9.50 -9.55
C ASN A 119 3.44 9.10 -8.80
N TRP A 120 4.05 7.98 -9.19
CA TRP A 120 5.27 7.46 -8.58
C TRP A 120 6.46 8.43 -8.67
N PRO A 121 6.81 9.05 -9.81
CA PRO A 121 7.97 9.93 -9.86
C PRO A 121 7.95 11.09 -8.85
N HIS A 122 6.79 11.73 -8.64
CA HIS A 122 6.65 12.77 -7.62
C HIS A 122 6.73 12.21 -6.19
N LEU A 123 6.13 11.05 -5.91
CA LEU A 123 6.27 10.37 -4.62
C LEU A 123 7.73 9.99 -4.35
N ARG A 124 8.45 9.51 -5.37
CA ARG A 124 9.87 9.16 -5.26
C ARG A 124 10.71 10.35 -4.81
N GLU A 125 10.42 11.54 -5.31
CA GLU A 125 11.15 12.75 -4.93
C GLU A 125 10.89 13.13 -3.46
N LEU A 126 9.64 13.04 -3.00
CA LEU A 126 9.33 13.21 -1.58
C LEU A 126 10.07 12.19 -0.71
N LEU A 127 10.10 10.91 -1.11
CA LEU A 127 10.80 9.86 -0.38
C LEU A 127 12.31 10.11 -0.30
N LYS A 128 12.95 10.65 -1.34
CA LYS A 128 14.37 11.03 -1.27
C LYS A 128 14.60 12.08 -0.19
N THR A 129 13.76 13.12 -0.15
CA THR A 129 13.83 14.20 0.85
C THR A 129 13.61 13.65 2.26
N MET A 130 12.57 12.83 2.47
CA MET A 130 12.24 12.28 3.78
C MET A 130 13.29 11.30 4.30
N THR A 131 13.91 10.51 3.42
CA THR A 131 14.88 9.48 3.83
C THR A 131 16.34 9.94 3.78
N GLY A 132 16.62 11.09 3.15
CA GLY A 132 17.98 11.57 2.88
C GLY A 132 18.77 10.67 1.91
N LYS A 133 18.10 9.79 1.17
CA LYS A 133 18.74 8.83 0.24
C LYS A 133 18.45 9.22 -1.20
N SER A 134 19.47 9.18 -2.05
CA SER A 134 19.32 9.40 -3.49
C SER A 134 18.43 8.33 -4.15
N GLU A 135 18.50 7.11 -3.64
CA GLU A 135 17.75 5.95 -4.10
C GLU A 135 17.03 5.27 -2.92
N PRO A 136 15.85 5.78 -2.51
CA PRO A 136 15.04 5.13 -1.49
C PRO A 136 14.55 3.77 -2.01
N LYS A 137 14.81 2.72 -1.24
CA LYS A 137 14.26 1.38 -1.50
C LYS A 137 12.85 1.29 -0.93
N VAL A 138 11.93 0.70 -1.69
CA VAL A 138 10.53 0.52 -1.30
C VAL A 138 10.20 -0.96 -1.33
N VAL A 139 9.56 -1.45 -0.27
CA VAL A 139 8.89 -2.75 -0.23
C VAL A 139 7.38 -2.50 -0.27
N TYR A 140 6.68 -3.08 -1.23
CA TYR A 140 5.26 -2.83 -1.46
C TYR A 140 4.44 -4.10 -1.38
N PHE A 141 3.46 -4.08 -0.48
CA PHE A 141 2.54 -5.17 -0.25
C PHE A 141 1.26 -4.92 -1.08
N GLY A 142 0.83 -5.92 -1.83
CA GLY A 142 -0.39 -5.82 -2.64
C GLY A 142 -1.01 -7.18 -2.92
N ASP A 143 -2.30 -7.18 -3.19
CA ASP A 143 -3.11 -8.37 -3.48
C ASP A 143 -3.28 -8.58 -5.00
N SER A 144 -3.21 -7.52 -5.79
CA SER A 144 -3.40 -7.62 -7.23
C SER A 144 -2.08 -7.75 -8.00
N MET A 145 -1.94 -8.85 -8.74
CA MET A 145 -0.84 -8.99 -9.69
C MET A 145 -0.82 -7.84 -10.72
N ARG A 146 -1.99 -7.38 -11.17
CA ARG A 146 -2.11 -6.41 -12.27
C ARG A 146 -1.99 -4.96 -11.83
N SER A 147 -2.61 -4.57 -10.71
CA SER A 147 -2.56 -3.17 -10.26
C SER A 147 -1.39 -2.86 -9.34
N ASP A 148 -0.80 -3.88 -8.69
CA ASP A 148 0.16 -3.68 -7.60
C ASP A 148 1.50 -4.31 -7.91
N ILE A 149 1.56 -5.65 -8.04
CA ILE A 149 2.83 -6.38 -8.10
C ILE A 149 3.58 -6.10 -9.40
N PHE A 150 2.97 -6.34 -10.56
CA PHE A 150 3.64 -6.13 -11.84
C PHE A 150 4.04 -4.66 -12.05
N PRO A 151 3.18 -3.66 -11.82
CA PRO A 151 3.55 -2.25 -12.01
C PRO A 151 4.59 -1.76 -11.00
N GLY A 152 4.47 -2.16 -9.73
CA GLY A 152 5.41 -1.78 -8.66
C GLY A 152 6.82 -2.30 -8.95
N SER A 153 6.94 -3.56 -9.36
CA SER A 153 8.23 -4.14 -9.76
C SER A 153 8.75 -3.56 -11.09
N SER A 154 7.91 -3.51 -12.12
CA SER A 154 8.37 -3.18 -13.48
C SER A 154 8.70 -1.70 -13.67
N PHE A 155 7.82 -0.81 -13.21
CA PHE A 155 7.95 0.65 -13.37
C PHE A 155 8.48 1.31 -12.11
N GLY A 156 8.04 0.85 -10.94
CA GLY A 156 8.49 1.37 -9.65
C GLY A 156 9.91 0.96 -9.26
N LYS A 157 10.37 -0.21 -9.75
CA LYS A 157 11.58 -0.90 -9.26
C LYS A 157 11.51 -1.16 -7.76
N TRP A 158 10.30 -1.46 -7.26
CA TRP A 158 10.04 -1.79 -5.88
C TRP A 158 10.23 -3.28 -5.65
N GLU A 159 10.69 -3.63 -4.44
CA GLU A 159 10.54 -4.99 -3.93
C GLU A 159 9.05 -5.21 -3.66
N THR A 160 8.47 -6.31 -4.12
CA THR A 160 7.02 -6.54 -4.02
C THR A 160 6.71 -7.80 -3.25
N VAL A 161 5.68 -7.74 -2.42
CA VAL A 161 5.16 -8.86 -1.65
C VAL A 161 3.70 -9.04 -2.02
N MET A 162 3.35 -10.21 -2.56
CA MET A 162 1.97 -10.53 -2.92
C MET A 162 1.25 -11.15 -1.73
N ILE A 163 0.10 -10.59 -1.39
CA ILE A 163 -0.83 -11.16 -0.40
C ILE A 163 -1.83 -12.03 -1.14
N VAL A 164 -1.91 -13.31 -0.79
CA VAL A 164 -2.79 -14.30 -1.42
C VAL A 164 -3.60 -14.99 -0.32
N GLU A 165 -4.82 -14.52 -0.08
CA GLU A 165 -5.69 -15.04 0.98
C GLU A 165 -6.18 -16.46 0.66
N GLU A 166 -6.37 -16.77 -0.63
CA GLU A 166 -6.90 -18.03 -1.12
C GLU A 166 -6.02 -19.23 -0.74
N MET A 167 -4.72 -19.01 -0.50
CA MET A 167 -3.78 -20.04 -0.04
C MET A 167 -4.21 -20.66 1.29
N GLU A 168 -4.88 -19.92 2.17
CA GLU A 168 -5.41 -20.47 3.43
C GLU A 168 -6.55 -21.47 3.16
N GLY A 169 -7.41 -21.20 2.18
CA GLY A 169 -8.50 -22.07 1.78
C GLY A 169 -8.05 -23.35 1.07
N GLU A 170 -6.91 -23.30 0.38
CA GLU A 170 -6.28 -24.45 -0.28
C GLU A 170 -5.49 -25.36 0.67
N GLY A 171 -5.42 -25.01 1.96
CA GLY A 171 -4.73 -25.79 2.98
C GLY A 171 -3.21 -25.70 2.89
N VAL A 172 -2.68 -24.64 2.28
CA VAL A 172 -1.23 -24.39 2.28
C VAL A 172 -0.80 -24.19 3.75
N PRO A 173 0.19 -24.96 4.24
CA PRO A 173 0.66 -24.82 5.61
C PRO A 173 1.15 -23.40 5.88
N LYS A 174 0.64 -22.78 6.96
CA LYS A 174 1.19 -21.53 7.46
C LYS A 174 2.64 -21.76 7.87
N SER A 175 3.51 -20.83 7.53
CA SER A 175 4.91 -20.89 7.97
C SER A 175 4.98 -20.80 9.50
N ASP A 176 6.04 -21.35 10.09
CA ASP A 176 6.28 -21.26 11.55
C ASP A 176 6.28 -19.80 12.06
N ALA A 177 6.70 -18.86 11.21
CA ALA A 177 6.65 -17.43 11.47
C ALA A 177 5.21 -16.88 11.49
N ALA A 178 4.32 -17.38 10.61
CA ALA A 178 2.91 -17.00 10.62
C ALA A 178 2.14 -17.63 11.79
N MET A 179 2.59 -18.78 12.30
CA MET A 179 1.96 -19.47 13.44
C MET A 179 2.34 -18.91 14.81
N SER A 180 3.50 -18.26 14.94
CA SER A 180 4.01 -17.78 16.22
C SER A 180 3.47 -16.41 16.64
N ASN A 181 2.84 -15.62 15.74
CA ASN A 181 2.42 -14.22 16.00
C ASN A 181 3.55 -13.31 16.54
N GLU A 182 4.79 -13.79 16.55
CA GLU A 182 5.97 -13.06 16.97
C GLU A 182 6.53 -12.33 15.75
N ALA A 183 6.59 -11.00 15.84
CA ALA A 183 7.39 -10.20 14.91
C ALA A 183 8.85 -10.61 15.09
N GLN A 184 9.32 -11.57 14.30
CA GLN A 184 10.74 -11.91 14.24
C GLN A 184 11.50 -10.63 13.84
N VAL A 185 12.51 -10.29 14.64
CA VAL A 185 13.45 -9.20 14.42
C VAL A 185 13.96 -9.24 12.97
N GLU A 186 14.20 -8.06 12.38
CA GLU A 186 14.70 -7.86 11.00
C GLU A 186 15.52 -9.06 10.51
N PRO A 187 15.12 -9.73 9.41
CA PRO A 187 15.91 -10.83 8.88
C PRO A 187 17.31 -10.32 8.52
N LEU A 188 18.33 -10.87 9.18
CA LEU A 188 19.73 -10.73 8.73
C LEU A 188 19.79 -11.09 7.25
N GLU A 189 20.39 -10.21 6.45
CA GLU A 189 20.47 -10.26 4.99
C GLU A 189 20.60 -11.68 4.46
N LYS A 190 19.49 -12.25 3.96
CA LYS A 190 19.54 -13.51 3.22
C LYS A 190 19.99 -13.20 1.81
N LYS A 191 21.26 -13.50 1.48
CA LYS A 191 21.72 -13.64 0.09
C LYS A 191 20.82 -14.65 -0.61
N GLY A 192 20.07 -14.19 -1.61
CA GLY A 192 19.18 -15.05 -2.41
C GLY A 192 19.96 -16.21 -3.03
N LYS A 193 19.63 -17.44 -2.63
CA LYS A 193 20.02 -18.66 -3.33
C LYS A 193 18.90 -19.05 -4.30
N PHE A 194 18.65 -18.25 -5.33
CA PHE A 194 17.72 -18.63 -6.40
C PHE A 194 18.17 -18.04 -7.75
N GLU A 195 19.45 -18.22 -8.08
CA GLU A 195 19.96 -18.12 -9.45
C GLU A 195 21.00 -19.23 -9.63
N ALA A 196 20.57 -20.46 -9.92
CA ALA A 196 21.49 -21.51 -10.33
C ALA A 196 20.88 -22.67 -11.13
N SER A 197 19.55 -22.84 -11.23
CA SER A 197 18.99 -24.05 -11.84
C SER A 197 18.12 -23.85 -13.10
N PHE A 198 18.20 -22.71 -13.79
CA PHE A 198 17.42 -22.50 -15.02
C PHE A 198 18.25 -22.17 -16.27
N LEU A 199 19.58 -22.23 -16.21
CA LEU A 199 20.45 -21.92 -17.37
C LEU A 199 21.30 -23.10 -17.91
N GLU A 200 21.00 -24.35 -17.53
CA GLU A 200 21.73 -25.53 -18.03
C GLU A 200 20.90 -26.48 -18.94
N GLN A 201 19.81 -25.99 -19.54
CA GLN A 201 19.03 -26.77 -20.52
C GLN A 201 18.81 -26.06 -21.86
N LEU A 202 19.61 -25.04 -22.19
CA LEU A 202 19.61 -24.44 -23.53
C LEU A 202 21.02 -24.04 -24.00
N LEU A 203 21.87 -25.06 -24.15
CA LEU A 203 22.98 -25.14 -25.11
C LEU A 203 23.07 -26.60 -25.58
#